data_AF-A0A226DPN4-F1
#
_entry.id   AF-A0A226DPN4-F1
#
_cell.length_a   1.000
_cell.length_b   1.000
_cell.length_c   1.000
_cell.angle_alpha   90.00
_cell.angle_beta   90.00
_cell.angle_gamma   90.00
#
_symmetry.space_group_name_H-M   'P 1'
#
loop_
_entity.id
_entity.type
_entity.pdbx_description
1 polymer ?
#
loop_
_entity_poly.entity_id
_entity_poly.type
_entity_poly.pdbx_seq_one_letter_code
_entity_poly.pdbx_strand_id
1 'polypeptide(L)'
;MKPIHLSINSQTSYGFVYCHYKNHFMPPSWRTFVLSFDTWIWGWILLTAIALGVLDQSFQQGCNVLAALVGQFCGNYRWPFLSLLCFMVLMNAYLAVVTTHLIKPPLEQQFGTFQDAVSESNFRYIVTKSESIQYEIRAFEATLPRYRNISGNKEHHFRVVPEFSKRTLYTNPLKFFHTLAKHHGIILLVSKTRAFQPFLHDGATNYRMETVQCSIISEDKVDAYKYYWSTQFHHSTTAYNLMEYVQISGIQTLITNLRQEKLFYKLLPQQNKNATIALGEDSEPVVRRTREDILGVRKPQKMPLFESNLQNLFILYLGMLGSSIIVFVGENKKSEGVYRQCKNRLDRFHKDASDRF
;
A
#
# COMPACT_ATOMS: atom_id res chain seq x y z
N MET A 1 -16.86 39.88 44.68
CA MET A 1 -16.22 39.33 43.47
C MET A 1 -16.23 37.80 43.57
N LYS A 2 -16.66 37.08 42.53
CA LYS A 2 -16.65 35.60 42.53
C LYS A 2 -15.42 35.10 41.76
N PRO A 3 -14.59 34.20 42.32
CA PRO A 3 -13.58 33.51 41.56
C PRO A 3 -14.27 32.65 40.50
N ILE A 4 -13.81 32.76 39.27
CA ILE A 4 -14.29 31.94 38.16
C ILE A 4 -13.18 30.98 37.78
N HIS A 5 -13.54 29.70 37.66
CA HIS A 5 -12.65 28.64 37.25
C HIS A 5 -12.99 28.25 35.82
N LEU A 6 -12.19 28.70 34.86
CA LEU A 6 -12.34 28.34 33.45
C LEU A 6 -11.46 27.13 33.16
N SER A 7 -12.06 25.99 32.79
CA SER A 7 -11.31 24.77 32.44
C SER A 7 -11.17 24.61 30.93
N ILE A 8 -9.98 24.86 30.38
CA ILE A 8 -9.69 24.52 28.98
C ILE A 8 -9.26 23.05 28.94
N ASN A 9 -10.02 22.22 28.23
CA ASN A 9 -9.72 20.81 28.08
C ASN A 9 -8.60 20.63 27.04
N SER A 10 -7.39 20.40 27.51
CA SER A 10 -6.21 20.10 26.70
C SER A 10 -5.93 18.61 26.81
N GLN A 11 -6.41 17.81 25.86
CA GLN A 11 -6.00 16.41 25.77
C GLN A 11 -4.60 16.32 25.17
N THR A 12 -3.69 15.71 25.92
CA THR A 12 -2.40 15.25 25.39
C THR A 12 -2.53 13.79 25.02
N SER A 13 -2.50 13.49 23.73
CA SER A 13 -2.30 12.13 23.22
C SER A 13 -0.84 11.91 22.82
N TYR A 14 -0.41 10.67 22.92
CA TYR A 14 0.84 10.21 22.32
C TYR A 14 0.49 9.39 21.08
N GLY A 15 1.12 9.72 19.96
CA GLY A 15 0.91 9.02 18.69
C GLY A 15 2.24 8.46 18.20
N PHE A 16 2.27 7.17 17.88
CA PHE A 16 3.41 6.60 17.18
C PHE A 16 3.28 6.90 15.69
N VAL A 17 4.28 7.58 15.13
CA VAL A 17 4.33 7.91 13.70
C VAL A 17 5.31 6.99 13.02
N TYR A 18 4.89 6.43 11.90
CA TYR A 18 5.75 5.69 11.00
C TYR A 18 5.60 6.24 9.59
N CYS A 19 6.64 6.10 8.79
CA CYS A 19 6.63 6.52 7.39
C CYS A 19 7.13 5.40 6.50
N HIS A 20 6.65 5.37 5.26
CA HIS A 20 7.08 4.45 4.22
C HIS A 20 7.17 5.18 2.90
N TYR A 21 7.89 4.59 1.95
CA TYR A 21 7.83 5.08 0.58
C TYR A 21 6.50 4.69 -0.05
N LYS A 22 5.84 5.64 -0.71
CA LYS A 22 4.61 5.44 -1.47
C LYS A 22 4.89 4.41 -2.56
N ASN A 23 4.31 3.24 -2.40
CA ASN A 23 4.26 2.27 -3.47
C ASN A 23 3.12 2.71 -4.40
N HIS A 24 3.48 3.32 -5.54
CA HIS A 24 2.51 3.72 -6.55
C HIS A 24 1.76 2.52 -7.15
N PHE A 25 2.36 1.33 -7.08
CA PHE A 25 1.81 0.08 -7.58
C PHE A 25 1.89 -1.00 -6.52
N MET A 26 0.97 -1.96 -6.59
CA MET A 26 1.13 -3.21 -5.85
C MET A 26 2.46 -3.88 -6.24
N PRO A 27 3.19 -4.48 -5.28
CA PRO A 27 4.37 -5.25 -5.61
C PRO A 27 3.98 -6.35 -6.61
N PRO A 28 4.82 -6.63 -7.62
CA PRO A 28 4.50 -7.58 -8.67
C PRO A 28 4.33 -8.96 -8.05
N SER A 29 3.10 -9.44 -8.00
CA SER A 29 2.76 -10.74 -7.44
C SER A 29 1.80 -11.46 -8.38
N TRP A 30 1.90 -12.78 -8.45
CA TRP A 30 0.90 -13.61 -9.15
C TRP A 30 -0.51 -13.37 -8.64
N ARG A 31 -0.59 -13.02 -7.35
CA ARG A 31 -1.82 -12.71 -6.66
C ARG A 31 -2.58 -11.56 -7.33
N THR A 32 -1.89 -10.57 -7.91
CA THR A 32 -2.52 -9.42 -8.58
C THR A 32 -3.38 -9.84 -9.78
N PHE A 33 -2.96 -10.85 -10.53
CA PHE A 33 -3.70 -11.35 -11.71
C PHE A 33 -4.83 -12.31 -11.32
N VAL A 34 -4.63 -13.10 -10.27
CA VAL A 34 -5.62 -14.10 -9.83
C VAL A 34 -6.72 -13.47 -8.98
N LEU A 35 -6.41 -12.49 -8.11
CA LEU A 35 -7.36 -11.83 -7.20
C LEU A 35 -8.46 -11.03 -7.88
N SER A 36 -8.30 -10.72 -9.17
CA SER A 36 -9.32 -9.93 -9.87
C SER A 36 -10.65 -10.68 -9.97
N PHE A 37 -10.62 -12.00 -9.88
CA PHE A 37 -11.79 -12.82 -9.62
C PHE A 37 -11.57 -13.68 -8.39
N ASP A 38 -12.65 -13.93 -7.66
CA ASP A 38 -12.63 -14.87 -6.56
C ASP A 38 -12.30 -16.29 -7.08
N THR A 39 -11.69 -17.10 -6.23
CA THR A 39 -11.30 -18.48 -6.55
C THR A 39 -12.46 -19.33 -7.08
N TRP A 40 -13.68 -19.08 -6.61
CA TRP A 40 -14.87 -19.82 -7.04
C TRP A 40 -15.25 -19.50 -8.50
N ILE A 41 -15.04 -18.27 -8.99
CA ILE A 41 -15.30 -17.89 -10.38
C ILE A 41 -14.33 -18.63 -11.30
N TRP A 42 -13.04 -18.69 -10.95
CA TRP A 42 -12.06 -19.49 -11.67
C TRP A 42 -12.43 -20.97 -11.71
N GLY A 43 -12.95 -21.49 -10.59
CA GLY A 43 -13.48 -22.85 -10.50
C GLY A 43 -14.63 -23.09 -11.49
N TRP A 44 -15.59 -22.18 -11.60
CA TRP A 44 -16.70 -22.28 -12.56
C TRP A 44 -16.26 -22.21 -14.01
N ILE A 45 -15.30 -21.35 -14.32
CA ILE A 45 -14.71 -21.26 -15.67
C ILE A 45 -14.11 -22.61 -16.06
N LEU A 46 -13.28 -23.18 -15.19
CA LEU A 46 -12.63 -24.47 -15.43
C LEU A 46 -13.62 -25.62 -15.49
N LEU A 47 -14.62 -25.64 -14.60
CA LEU A 47 -15.68 -26.64 -14.59
C LEU A 47 -16.53 -26.57 -15.86
N THR A 48 -16.81 -25.37 -16.38
CA THR A 48 -17.54 -25.19 -17.65
C THR A 48 -16.73 -25.73 -18.83
N ALA A 49 -15.42 -25.48 -18.87
CA ALA A 49 -14.55 -26.01 -19.91
C ALA A 49 -14.49 -27.55 -19.89
N ILE A 50 -14.41 -28.15 -18.69
CA ILE A 50 -14.46 -29.60 -18.52
C ILE A 50 -15.82 -30.16 -18.93
N ALA A 51 -16.92 -29.56 -18.46
CA ALA A 51 -18.27 -30.03 -18.76
C ALA A 51 -18.54 -30.04 -20.27
N LEU A 52 -18.14 -28.98 -20.99
CA LEU A 52 -18.27 -28.92 -22.45
C LEU A 52 -17.36 -29.93 -23.16
N GLY A 53 -16.12 -30.13 -22.67
CA GLY A 53 -15.23 -31.15 -23.21
C GLY A 53 -15.79 -32.58 -23.05
N VAL A 54 -16.47 -32.86 -21.93
CA VAL A 54 -17.13 -34.15 -21.68
C VAL A 54 -18.39 -34.32 -22.53
N LEU A 55 -19.23 -33.27 -22.63
CA LEU A 55 -20.47 -33.30 -23.42
C LEU A 55 -20.20 -33.55 -24.91
N ASP A 56 -19.18 -32.90 -25.47
CA ASP A 56 -18.80 -33.07 -26.88
C ASP A 56 -17.82 -34.23 -27.10
N GLN A 57 -17.52 -35.00 -26.04
CA GLN A 57 -16.58 -36.14 -26.05
C GLN A 57 -15.22 -35.80 -26.69
N SER A 58 -14.79 -34.55 -26.58
CA SER A 58 -13.62 -34.02 -27.27
C SER A 58 -12.85 -33.09 -26.35
N PHE A 59 -11.62 -33.49 -26.03
CA PHE A 59 -10.69 -32.66 -25.28
C PHE A 59 -10.38 -31.34 -26.01
N GLN A 60 -10.32 -31.39 -27.34
CA GLN A 60 -10.10 -30.23 -28.18
C GLN A 60 -11.19 -29.17 -28.00
N GLN A 61 -12.43 -29.61 -27.74
CA GLN A 61 -13.53 -28.69 -27.46
C GLN A 61 -13.35 -27.96 -26.13
N GLY A 62 -12.95 -28.66 -25.07
CA GLY A 62 -12.61 -28.03 -23.78
C GLY A 62 -11.50 -27.00 -23.92
N CYS A 63 -10.46 -27.31 -24.71
CA CYS A 63 -9.40 -26.34 -25.04
C CYS A 63 -9.92 -25.14 -25.84
N ASN A 64 -10.84 -25.35 -26.78
CA ASN A 64 -11.46 -24.26 -27.55
C ASN A 64 -12.26 -23.30 -26.64
N VAL A 65 -12.94 -23.79 -25.60
CA VAL A 65 -13.58 -22.94 -24.57
C VAL A 65 -12.55 -22.02 -23.91
N LEU A 66 -11.43 -22.60 -23.49
CA LEU A 66 -10.35 -21.86 -22.83
C LEU A 66 -9.67 -20.87 -23.78
N ALA A 67 -9.50 -21.22 -25.05
CA ALA A 67 -8.99 -20.32 -26.08
C ALA A 67 -9.96 -19.13 -26.31
N ALA A 68 -11.26 -19.38 -26.34
CA ALA A 68 -12.28 -18.36 -26.51
C ALA A 68 -12.28 -17.33 -25.36
N LEU A 69 -11.97 -17.76 -24.12
CA LEU A 69 -11.73 -16.85 -22.99
C LEU A 69 -10.56 -15.90 -23.25
N VAL A 70 -9.52 -16.33 -23.95
CA VAL A 70 -8.38 -15.47 -24.30
C VAL A 70 -8.68 -14.62 -25.55
N GLY A 71 -9.91 -14.66 -26.07
CA GLY A 71 -10.31 -13.98 -27.31
C GLY A 71 -9.80 -14.67 -28.58
N GLN A 72 -9.30 -15.91 -28.47
CA GLN A 72 -8.87 -16.72 -29.60
C GLN A 72 -10.02 -17.62 -30.05
N PHE A 73 -10.61 -17.32 -31.20
CA PHE A 73 -11.70 -18.10 -31.78
C PHE A 73 -11.12 -19.16 -32.73
N CYS A 74 -10.99 -20.39 -32.25
CA CYS A 74 -10.52 -21.50 -33.07
C CYS A 74 -11.70 -22.17 -33.83
N GLY A 75 -11.87 -21.78 -35.09
CA GLY A 75 -12.53 -22.62 -36.11
C GLY A 75 -14.05 -22.59 -36.21
N ASN A 76 -14.52 -23.32 -37.22
CA ASN A 76 -15.82 -23.25 -37.90
C ASN A 76 -16.99 -23.90 -37.10
N TYR A 77 -17.05 -23.68 -35.79
CA TYR A 77 -18.03 -24.32 -34.92
C TYR A 77 -19.22 -23.40 -34.64
N ARG A 78 -20.43 -23.96 -34.73
CA ARG A 78 -21.70 -23.32 -34.31
C ARG A 78 -21.78 -23.25 -32.79
N TRP A 79 -20.86 -22.52 -32.17
CA TRP A 79 -21.00 -22.18 -30.76
C TRP A 79 -22.34 -21.47 -30.56
N PRO A 80 -23.06 -21.75 -29.47
CA PRO A 80 -24.18 -20.90 -29.12
C PRO A 80 -23.59 -19.50 -28.89
N PHE A 81 -23.98 -18.55 -29.75
CA PHE A 81 -23.65 -17.12 -29.64
C PHE A 81 -23.71 -16.61 -28.18
N LEU A 82 -24.60 -17.19 -27.39
CA LEU A 82 -24.77 -16.96 -25.96
C LEU A 82 -23.51 -17.25 -25.12
N SER A 83 -22.80 -18.37 -25.32
CA SER A 83 -21.60 -18.68 -24.53
C SER A 83 -20.46 -17.71 -24.83
N LEU A 84 -20.32 -17.32 -26.10
CA LEU A 84 -19.34 -16.33 -26.55
C LEU A 84 -19.62 -14.96 -25.93
N LEU A 85 -20.90 -14.55 -25.89
CA LEU A 85 -21.32 -13.32 -25.23
C LEU A 85 -21.02 -13.34 -23.73
N CYS A 86 -21.31 -14.44 -23.04
CA CYS A 86 -20.97 -14.60 -21.62
C CYS A 86 -19.47 -14.49 -21.36
N PHE A 87 -18.62 -15.12 -22.18
CA PHE A 87 -17.16 -15.03 -22.03
C PHE A 87 -16.63 -13.62 -22.33
N MET A 88 -17.18 -12.94 -23.33
CA MET A 88 -16.81 -11.56 -23.63
C MET A 88 -17.13 -10.61 -22.46
N VAL A 89 -18.30 -10.79 -21.82
CA VAL A 89 -18.67 -10.01 -20.62
C VAL A 89 -17.72 -10.32 -19.47
N LEU A 90 -17.41 -11.60 -19.22
CA LEU A 90 -16.46 -12.00 -18.17
C LEU A 90 -15.07 -11.41 -18.39
N MET A 91 -14.56 -11.44 -19.63
CA MET A 91 -13.24 -10.90 -19.94
C MET A 91 -13.18 -9.38 -19.80
N ASN A 92 -14.22 -8.67 -20.25
CA ASN A 92 -14.29 -7.23 -20.05
C ASN A 92 -14.38 -6.87 -18.56
N ALA A 93 -15.15 -7.62 -17.77
CA ALA A 93 -15.21 -7.44 -16.33
C ALA A 93 -13.86 -7.72 -15.66
N TYR A 94 -13.19 -8.80 -16.05
CA TYR A 94 -11.83 -9.13 -15.59
C TYR A 94 -10.85 -8.00 -15.89
N LEU A 95 -10.79 -7.54 -17.14
CA LEU A 95 -9.91 -6.46 -17.57
C LEU A 95 -10.20 -5.16 -16.81
N ALA A 96 -11.47 -4.83 -16.59
CA ALA A 96 -11.85 -3.64 -15.81
C ALA A 96 -11.37 -3.74 -14.36
N VAL A 97 -11.52 -4.89 -13.72
CA VAL A 97 -11.09 -5.11 -12.33
C VAL A 97 -9.57 -5.14 -12.22
N VAL A 98 -8.86 -5.86 -13.10
CA VAL A 98 -7.39 -5.90 -13.13
C VAL A 98 -6.83 -4.51 -13.35
N THR A 99 -7.32 -3.77 -14.34
CA THR A 99 -6.84 -2.40 -14.61
C THR A 99 -7.12 -1.48 -13.43
N THR A 100 -8.29 -1.59 -12.79
CA THR A 100 -8.59 -0.83 -11.59
C THR A 100 -7.65 -1.19 -10.44
N HIS A 101 -7.35 -2.45 -10.19
CA HIS A 101 -6.41 -2.85 -9.14
C HIS A 101 -4.95 -2.48 -9.45
N LEU A 102 -4.56 -2.44 -10.72
CA LEU A 102 -3.25 -1.99 -11.15
C LEU A 102 -3.09 -0.47 -11.01
N ILE A 103 -4.16 0.30 -11.25
CA ILE A 103 -4.15 1.77 -11.19
C ILE A 103 -4.39 2.25 -9.76
N LYS A 104 -5.24 1.56 -9.00
CA LYS A 104 -5.56 1.93 -7.63
C LYS A 104 -4.34 1.66 -6.75
N PRO A 105 -3.84 2.67 -6.00
CA PRO A 105 -2.75 2.44 -5.08
C PRO A 105 -3.15 1.36 -4.06
N PRO A 106 -2.20 0.50 -3.65
CA PRO A 106 -2.48 -0.53 -2.65
C PRO A 106 -3.10 0.09 -1.39
N LEU A 107 -4.06 -0.62 -0.80
CA LEU A 107 -4.56 -0.27 0.53
C LEU A 107 -3.37 -0.28 1.49
N GLU A 108 -3.15 0.87 2.12
CA GLU A 108 -2.04 1.07 3.04
C GLU A 108 -2.15 0.12 4.22
N GLN A 109 -1.03 -0.48 4.63
CA GLN A 109 -0.96 -1.24 5.87
C GLN A 109 -1.07 -0.25 7.03
N GLN A 110 -2.27 -0.15 7.59
CA GLN A 110 -2.56 0.64 8.78
C GLN A 110 -2.43 -0.27 9.99
N PHE A 111 -1.53 0.08 10.90
CA PHE A 111 -1.37 -0.64 12.15
C PHE A 111 -2.33 -0.10 13.20
N GLY A 112 -3.05 -1.00 13.87
CA GLY A 112 -3.92 -0.64 14.99
C GLY A 112 -3.08 -0.24 16.21
N THR A 113 -2.12 -1.07 16.58
CA THR A 113 -1.27 -0.87 17.77
C THR A 113 0.22 -0.87 17.44
N PHE A 114 1.04 -0.30 18.33
CA PHE A 114 2.50 -0.33 18.20
C PHE A 114 3.03 -1.77 18.14
N GLN A 115 2.38 -2.69 18.87
CA GLN A 115 2.76 -4.09 18.87
C GLN A 115 2.54 -4.74 17.51
N ASP A 116 1.39 -4.49 16.87
CA ASP A 116 1.09 -5.01 15.52
C ASP A 116 2.16 -4.56 14.52
N ALA A 117 2.56 -3.28 14.59
CA ALA A 117 3.61 -2.75 13.74
C ALA A 117 4.94 -3.48 13.95
N VAL A 118 5.30 -3.84 15.18
CA VAL A 118 6.55 -4.54 15.46
C VAL A 118 6.48 -6.03 15.13
N SER A 119 5.36 -6.70 15.40
CA SER A 119 5.20 -8.14 15.20
C SER A 119 4.92 -8.54 13.76
N GLU A 120 4.07 -7.78 13.06
CA GLU A 120 3.62 -8.12 11.70
C GLU A 120 4.51 -7.55 10.61
N SER A 121 5.47 -6.68 10.97
CA SER A 121 6.27 -5.95 9.98
C SER A 121 7.70 -5.66 10.44
N ASN A 122 8.48 -5.05 9.54
CA ASN A 122 9.86 -4.63 9.79
C ASN A 122 9.98 -3.24 10.44
N PHE A 123 8.87 -2.64 10.86
CA PHE A 123 8.84 -1.33 11.51
C PHE A 123 9.33 -1.41 12.95
N ARG A 124 10.26 -0.52 13.33
CA ARG A 124 10.88 -0.49 14.66
C ARG A 124 11.05 0.93 15.16
N TYR A 125 10.98 1.14 16.47
CA TYR A 125 11.22 2.44 17.06
C TYR A 125 12.68 2.86 16.87
N ILE A 126 12.91 4.03 16.27
CA ILE A 126 14.28 4.48 15.99
C ILE A 126 14.90 5.18 17.20
N VAL A 127 16.10 4.72 17.55
CA VAL A 127 16.99 5.36 18.52
C VAL A 127 18.34 5.70 17.89
N THR A 128 19.00 6.75 18.39
CA THR A 128 20.29 7.18 17.84
C THR A 128 21.45 6.31 18.34
N LYS A 129 21.39 5.81 19.58
CA LYS A 129 22.46 5.03 20.23
C LYS A 129 21.88 3.77 20.87
N SER A 130 22.60 2.65 20.81
CA SER A 130 22.20 1.39 21.47
C SER A 130 21.98 1.55 22.97
N GLU A 131 22.84 2.31 23.65
CA GLU A 131 22.75 2.60 25.09
C GLU A 131 21.44 3.29 25.49
N SER A 132 20.80 4.00 24.55
CA SER A 132 19.53 4.70 24.82
C SER A 132 18.30 3.79 24.78
N ILE A 133 18.43 2.55 24.30
CA ILE A 133 17.30 1.59 24.21
C ILE A 133 16.70 1.35 25.60
N GLN A 134 17.54 1.05 26.59
CA GLN A 134 17.09 0.76 27.94
C GLN A 134 16.40 1.97 28.60
N TYR A 135 16.88 3.18 28.30
CA TYR A 135 16.24 4.41 28.78
C TYR A 135 14.86 4.62 28.13
N GLU A 136 14.75 4.44 26.82
CA GLU A 136 13.49 4.61 26.08
C GLU A 136 12.46 3.53 26.46
N ILE A 137 12.89 2.28 26.74
CA ILE A 137 12.02 1.23 27.29
C ILE A 137 11.40 1.68 28.61
N ARG A 138 12.22 2.15 29.57
CA ARG A 138 11.73 2.63 30.86
C ARG A 138 10.78 3.81 30.71
N ALA A 139 11.09 4.74 29.80
CA ALA A 139 10.22 5.86 29.49
C ALA A 139 8.86 5.39 28.92
N PHE A 140 8.85 4.38 28.05
CA PHE A 140 7.61 3.83 27.50
C PHE A 140 6.80 3.09 28.56
N GLU A 141 7.43 2.30 29.42
CA GLU A 141 6.73 1.60 30.52
C GLU A 141 6.13 2.55 31.57
N ALA A 142 6.77 3.72 31.75
CA ALA A 142 6.27 4.79 32.61
C ALA A 142 5.10 5.55 31.96
N THR A 143 5.18 5.81 30.65
CA THR A 143 4.25 6.74 29.96
C THR A 143 3.08 6.03 29.27
N LEU A 144 3.27 4.78 28.84
CA LEU A 144 2.34 4.03 28.00
C LEU A 144 1.88 2.76 28.73
N PRO A 145 0.69 2.76 29.35
CA PRO A 145 0.18 1.61 30.11
C PRO A 145 0.11 0.32 29.28
N ARG A 146 -0.24 0.42 27.99
CA ARG A 146 -0.29 -0.74 27.08
C ARG A 146 1.09 -1.36 26.86
N TYR A 147 2.13 -0.54 26.75
CA TYR A 147 3.51 -1.00 26.53
C TYR A 147 4.07 -1.75 27.75
N ARG A 148 3.62 -1.39 28.96
CA ARG A 148 4.01 -2.08 30.21
C ARG A 148 3.65 -3.56 30.17
N ASN A 149 2.49 -3.89 29.62
CA ASN A 149 1.94 -5.25 29.60
C ASN A 149 2.50 -6.14 28.48
N ILE A 150 3.36 -5.61 27.61
CA ILE A 150 3.97 -6.42 26.54
C ILE A 150 5.01 -7.36 27.15
N SER A 151 4.86 -8.67 26.91
CA SER A 151 5.81 -9.70 27.32
C SER A 151 6.90 -9.94 26.27
N GLY A 152 8.05 -10.49 26.70
CA GLY A 152 9.15 -10.87 25.80
C GLY A 152 10.29 -9.86 25.72
N ASN A 153 11.19 -10.05 24.76
CA ASN A 153 12.38 -9.20 24.57
C ASN A 153 12.00 -7.85 23.94
N LYS A 154 11.81 -6.83 24.79
CA LYS A 154 11.44 -5.47 24.37
C LYS A 154 12.53 -4.77 23.55
N GLU A 155 13.79 -5.19 23.64
CA GLU A 155 14.87 -4.60 22.84
C GLU A 155 14.64 -4.78 21.33
N HIS A 156 13.99 -5.87 20.93
CA HIS A 156 13.62 -6.12 19.53
C HIS A 156 12.60 -5.13 18.97
N HIS A 157 11.98 -4.28 19.80
CA HIS A 157 11.08 -3.22 19.36
C HIS A 157 11.85 -1.99 18.82
N PHE A 158 13.17 -1.95 19.01
CA PHE A 158 14.01 -0.80 18.71
C PHE A 158 14.99 -1.09 17.57
N ARG A 159 15.34 -0.04 16.82
CA ARG A 159 16.38 -0.05 15.77
C ARG A 159 17.30 1.14 15.97
N VAL A 160 18.60 0.86 15.99
CA VAL A 160 19.62 1.91 16.12
C VAL A 160 19.91 2.51 14.74
N VAL A 161 19.73 3.82 14.60
CA VAL A 161 20.08 4.59 13.40
C VAL A 161 20.92 5.80 13.84
N PRO A 162 22.27 5.70 13.77
CA PRO A 162 23.16 6.74 14.28
C PRO A 162 22.97 8.12 13.63
N GLU A 163 22.59 8.14 12.36
CA GLU A 163 22.34 9.36 11.59
C GLU A 163 21.01 10.05 11.96
N PHE A 164 20.14 9.35 12.68
CA PHE A 164 18.82 9.87 13.04
C PHE A 164 18.92 10.86 14.19
N SER A 165 18.38 12.06 13.97
CA SER A 165 18.33 13.12 14.97
C SER A 165 16.93 13.71 15.06
N LYS A 166 16.32 13.62 16.26
CA LYS A 166 15.01 14.23 16.56
C LYS A 166 14.99 15.75 16.28
N ARG A 167 16.15 16.43 16.34
CA ARG A 167 16.26 17.87 16.00
C ARG A 167 15.95 18.16 14.53
N THR A 168 16.22 17.21 13.63
CA THR A 168 15.96 17.38 12.19
C THR A 168 14.48 17.52 11.87
N LEU A 169 13.58 17.04 12.73
CA LEU A 169 12.14 17.29 12.59
C LEU A 169 11.82 18.80 12.50
N TYR A 170 12.54 19.64 13.24
CA TYR A 170 12.31 21.08 13.29
C TYR A 170 13.12 21.85 12.25
N THR A 171 14.31 21.35 11.88
CA THR A 171 15.20 22.04 10.94
C THR A 171 15.05 21.59 9.49
N ASN A 172 14.67 20.33 9.24
CA ASN A 172 14.41 19.74 7.93
C ASN A 172 13.44 18.53 8.06
N PRO A 173 12.13 18.78 8.18
CA PRO A 173 11.13 17.73 8.39
C PRO A 173 11.08 16.72 7.24
N LEU A 174 11.37 17.12 6.01
CA LEU A 174 11.40 16.22 4.86
C LEU A 174 12.50 15.17 5.01
N LYS A 175 13.73 15.59 5.30
CA LYS A 175 14.84 14.65 5.59
C LYS A 175 14.49 13.72 6.75
N PHE A 176 13.81 14.24 7.76
CA PHE A 176 13.36 13.46 8.90
C PHE A 176 12.40 12.32 8.47
N PHE A 177 11.34 12.65 7.72
CA PHE A 177 10.37 11.65 7.25
C PHE A 177 10.96 10.66 6.23
N HIS A 178 11.86 11.11 5.35
CA HIS A 178 12.64 10.22 4.47
C HIS A 178 13.52 9.25 5.25
N THR A 179 14.15 9.70 6.33
CA THR A 179 14.97 8.84 7.19
C THR A 179 14.10 7.79 7.87
N LEU A 180 12.91 8.18 8.35
CA LEU A 180 11.92 7.23 8.88
C LEU A 180 11.49 6.20 7.82
N ALA A 181 11.14 6.65 6.61
CA ALA A 181 10.76 5.75 5.53
C ALA A 181 11.87 4.77 5.14
N LYS A 182 13.10 5.28 4.95
CA LYS A 182 14.29 4.48 4.60
C LYS A 182 14.58 3.38 5.60
N HIS A 183 14.42 3.66 6.89
CA HIS A 183 14.76 2.74 7.96
C HIS A 183 13.55 2.02 8.55
N HIS A 184 12.38 2.07 7.91
CA HIS A 184 11.11 1.57 8.46
C HIS A 184 10.96 1.95 9.94
N GLY A 185 11.13 3.24 10.20
CA GLY A 185 11.22 3.81 11.52
C GLY A 185 9.89 4.19 12.11
N ILE A 186 9.75 3.96 13.41
CA ILE A 186 8.68 4.48 14.25
C ILE A 186 9.28 5.52 15.20
N ILE A 187 8.54 6.59 15.44
CA ILE A 187 8.85 7.60 16.46
C ILE A 187 7.60 7.87 17.30
N LEU A 188 7.80 8.46 18.49
CA LEU A 188 6.72 8.85 19.38
C LEU A 188 6.60 10.37 19.33
N LEU A 189 5.45 10.88 18.89
CA LEU A 189 5.11 12.29 18.93
C LEU A 189 4.06 12.55 20.00
N VAL A 190 4.20 13.68 20.69
CA VAL A 190 3.20 14.16 21.64
C VAL A 190 2.28 15.12 20.90
N SER A 191 0.97 14.87 20.91
CA SER A 191 -0.11 15.58 20.21
C SER A 191 -0.12 17.11 20.30
N LYS A 192 0.63 17.70 21.26
CA LYS A 192 0.95 19.14 21.21
C LYS A 192 1.68 19.55 19.93
N THR A 193 2.25 18.62 19.16
CA THR A 193 2.77 18.83 17.81
C THR A 193 1.67 18.81 16.72
N ARG A 194 0.51 19.43 16.97
CA ARG A 194 -0.55 19.65 15.95
C ARG A 194 -0.05 20.35 14.69
N ALA A 195 1.10 21.03 14.76
CA ALA A 195 1.80 21.58 13.60
C ALA A 195 2.07 20.53 12.49
N PHE A 196 2.13 19.24 12.83
CA PHE A 196 2.35 18.15 11.88
C PHE A 196 1.09 17.33 11.57
N GLN A 197 -0.06 17.59 12.23
CA GLN A 197 -1.32 16.89 11.92
C GLN A 197 -1.69 16.93 10.43
N PRO A 198 -1.48 18.03 9.69
CA PRO A 198 -1.79 18.05 8.26
C PRO A 198 -0.96 17.04 7.42
N PHE A 199 0.22 16.62 7.90
CA PHE A 199 1.00 15.54 7.27
C PHE A 199 0.54 14.15 7.69
N LEU A 200 0.07 14.03 8.93
CA LEU A 200 -0.11 12.75 9.62
C LEU A 200 -1.54 12.19 9.54
N HIS A 201 -2.57 13.05 9.49
CA HIS A 201 -3.97 12.61 9.45
C HIS A 201 -4.53 12.49 8.03
N ASP A 202 -4.03 13.29 7.08
CA ASP A 202 -4.51 13.24 5.70
C ASP A 202 -3.71 12.23 4.85
N GLY A 203 -2.85 11.40 5.44
CA GLY A 203 -1.95 10.49 4.71
C GLY A 203 -1.02 11.24 3.73
N ALA A 204 -0.73 12.51 4.01
CA ALA A 204 -0.07 13.41 3.06
C ALA A 204 -0.79 13.52 1.70
N THR A 205 -2.13 13.42 1.66
CA THR A 205 -2.92 13.67 0.44
C THR A 205 -2.96 15.16 0.10
N ASN A 206 -3.01 16.04 1.10
CA ASN A 206 -3.01 17.49 0.89
C ASN A 206 -1.61 18.14 0.88
N TYR A 207 -0.57 17.37 1.20
CA TYR A 207 0.82 17.82 1.25
C TYR A 207 1.70 16.86 0.46
N ARG A 208 2.27 17.30 -0.66
CA ARG A 208 3.24 16.50 -1.42
C ARG A 208 4.50 16.27 -0.58
N MET A 209 4.58 15.16 0.14
CA MET A 209 5.85 14.48 0.39
C MET A 209 6.04 13.51 -0.77
N GLU A 210 6.62 13.98 -1.87
CA GLU A 210 6.73 13.34 -3.19
C GLU A 210 6.56 11.82 -3.17
N THR A 211 7.49 11.14 -2.49
CA THR A 211 7.58 9.68 -2.43
C THR A 211 7.35 9.11 -1.03
N VAL A 212 7.10 9.93 0.00
CA VAL A 212 6.97 9.45 1.39
C VAL A 212 5.56 9.64 1.89
N GLN A 213 5.06 8.64 2.61
CA GLN A 213 3.78 8.67 3.29
C GLN A 213 3.97 8.32 4.74
N CYS A 214 3.30 9.08 5.62
CA CYS A 214 3.37 8.87 7.05
C CYS A 214 1.97 8.67 7.61
N SER A 215 1.86 7.77 8.58
CA SER A 215 0.61 7.42 9.25
C SER A 215 0.84 7.36 10.76
N ILE A 216 -0.25 7.54 11.53
CA ILE A 216 -0.24 7.42 12.99
C ILE A 216 -0.83 6.06 13.37
N ILE A 217 -0.08 5.31 14.17
CA ILE A 217 -0.57 4.13 14.89
C ILE A 217 -1.38 4.63 16.09
N SER A 218 -2.53 4.01 16.36
CA SER A 218 -3.59 4.59 17.22
C SER A 218 -3.08 5.26 18.51
N GLU A 219 -3.70 6.40 18.82
CA GLU A 219 -3.31 7.28 19.90
C GLU A 219 -3.66 6.70 21.28
N ASP A 220 -2.65 6.51 22.12
CA ASP A 220 -2.89 6.36 23.56
C ASP A 220 -3.16 7.76 24.13
N LYS A 221 -4.41 7.98 24.53
CA LYS A 221 -4.84 9.21 25.21
C LYS A 221 -4.31 9.15 26.64
N VAL A 222 -3.26 9.93 26.92
CA VAL A 222 -2.56 9.84 28.21
C VAL A 222 -3.24 10.68 29.27
N ASP A 223 -3.59 11.95 29.00
CA ASP A 223 -4.26 12.78 30.01
C ASP A 223 -5.06 13.93 29.40
N ALA A 224 -6.23 14.20 30.00
CA ALA A 224 -7.01 15.42 29.77
C ALA A 224 -6.62 16.46 30.83
N TYR A 225 -5.69 17.36 30.50
CA TYR A 225 -5.37 18.47 31.40
C TYR A 225 -6.45 19.54 31.30
N LYS A 226 -7.02 19.91 32.44
CA LYS A 226 -7.85 21.12 32.56
C LYS A 226 -6.95 22.28 32.97
N TYR A 227 -6.72 23.22 32.06
CA TYR A 227 -6.08 24.49 32.46
C TYR A 227 -7.12 25.34 33.17
N TYR A 228 -6.87 25.66 34.44
CA TYR A 228 -7.72 26.54 35.23
C TYR A 228 -7.22 27.98 35.14
N TRP A 229 -8.00 28.86 34.52
CA TRP A 229 -7.77 30.30 34.61
C TRP A 229 -8.61 30.83 35.76
N SER A 230 -7.98 31.48 36.75
CA SER A 230 -8.68 32.23 37.79
C SER A 230 -8.37 33.71 37.64
N THR A 231 -9.39 34.51 37.40
CA THR A 231 -9.25 35.96 37.34
C THR A 231 -10.34 36.63 38.16
N GLN A 232 -10.00 37.59 39.01
CA GLN A 232 -10.97 38.41 39.71
C GLN A 232 -11.13 39.74 38.98
N PHE A 233 -12.22 39.88 38.23
CA PHE A 233 -12.58 41.13 37.56
C PHE A 233 -14.02 41.50 37.85
N HIS A 234 -14.35 42.80 37.75
CA HIS A 234 -15.70 43.30 37.98
C HIS A 234 -16.74 42.74 36.98
N HIS A 235 -16.26 42.34 35.79
CA HIS A 235 -17.04 41.71 34.71
C HIS A 235 -16.72 40.23 34.50
N SER A 236 -16.28 39.53 35.55
CA SER A 236 -15.86 38.12 35.44
C SER A 236 -16.94 37.24 34.82
N THR A 237 -18.22 37.42 35.19
CA THR A 237 -19.35 36.64 34.64
C THR A 237 -19.51 36.84 33.12
N THR A 238 -19.36 38.07 32.63
CA THR A 238 -19.46 38.37 31.19
C THR A 238 -18.31 37.75 30.41
N ALA A 239 -17.09 37.84 30.94
CA ALA A 239 -15.91 37.21 30.33
C ALA A 239 -16.00 35.68 30.31
N TYR A 240 -16.58 35.08 31.37
CA TYR A 240 -16.84 33.64 31.43
C TYR A 240 -17.82 33.20 30.36
N ASN A 241 -18.98 33.85 30.26
CA ASN A 241 -20.00 33.52 29.25
C ASN A 241 -19.44 33.64 27.83
N LEU A 242 -18.58 34.64 27.57
CA LEU A 242 -17.92 34.80 26.28
C LEU A 242 -16.91 33.68 25.99
N MET A 243 -16.08 33.30 26.98
CA MET A 243 -15.12 32.20 26.83
C MET A 243 -15.81 30.84 26.67
N GLU A 244 -16.89 30.59 27.42
CA GLU A 244 -17.73 29.40 27.26
C GLU A 244 -18.35 29.36 25.85
N TYR A 245 -18.86 30.49 25.36
CA TYR A 245 -19.35 30.61 23.99
C TYR A 245 -18.24 30.33 22.96
N VAL A 246 -17.02 30.86 23.13
CA VAL A 246 -15.86 30.59 22.26
C VAL A 246 -15.44 29.11 22.29
N GLN A 247 -15.59 28.45 23.45
CA GLN A 247 -15.28 27.03 23.61
C GLN A 247 -16.34 26.14 22.95
N ILE A 248 -17.64 26.42 23.17
CA ILE A 248 -18.75 25.66 22.59
C ILE A 248 -18.83 25.87 21.07
N SER A 249 -18.57 27.09 20.59
CA SER A 249 -18.58 27.41 19.15
C SER A 249 -17.42 26.80 18.36
N GLY A 250 -16.42 26.21 19.03
CA GLY A 250 -15.24 25.66 18.37
C GLY A 250 -14.29 26.71 17.77
N ILE A 251 -14.54 28.01 17.97
CA ILE A 251 -13.70 29.11 17.49
C ILE A 251 -12.27 28.98 18.03
N GLN A 252 -12.10 28.53 19.27
CA GLN A 252 -10.78 28.27 19.83
C GLN A 252 -9.99 27.21 19.03
N THR A 253 -10.66 26.13 18.61
CA THR A 253 -10.06 25.09 17.77
C THR A 253 -9.68 25.66 16.41
N LEU A 254 -10.57 26.44 15.80
CA LEU A 254 -10.32 27.11 14.52
C LEU A 254 -9.11 28.05 14.57
N ILE A 255 -9.05 28.94 15.57
CA ILE A 255 -7.93 29.88 15.75
C ILE A 255 -6.62 29.14 16.01
N THR A 256 -6.65 28.07 16.81
CA THR A 256 -5.46 27.24 17.09
C THR A 256 -4.94 26.59 15.82
N ASN A 257 -5.83 26.01 15.01
CA ASN A 257 -5.48 25.38 13.74
C ASN A 257 -4.92 26.42 12.75
N LEU A 258 -5.59 27.57 12.59
CA LEU A 258 -5.13 28.65 11.70
C LEU A 258 -3.77 29.23 12.12
N ARG A 259 -3.54 29.41 13.43
CA ARG A 259 -2.26 29.92 13.93
C ARG A 259 -1.14 28.91 13.65
N GLN A 260 -1.41 27.63 13.84
CA GLN A 260 -0.45 26.55 13.58
C GLN A 260 -0.15 26.42 12.10
N GLU A 261 -1.17 26.45 11.26
CA GLU A 261 -1.05 26.47 9.80
C GLU A 261 -0.21 27.68 9.33
N LYS A 262 -0.46 28.88 9.86
CA LYS A 262 0.34 30.07 9.56
C LYS A 262 1.80 29.97 10.04
N LEU A 263 2.04 29.40 11.21
CA LEU A 263 3.39 29.19 11.76
C LEU A 263 4.16 28.17 10.91
N PHE A 264 3.46 27.13 10.49
CA PHE A 264 3.97 26.11 9.59
C PHE A 264 4.34 26.69 8.21
N TYR A 265 3.46 27.46 7.58
CA TYR A 265 3.76 28.17 6.33
C TYR A 265 4.81 29.26 6.44
N LYS A 266 5.10 29.77 7.64
CA LYS A 266 6.21 30.72 7.83
C LYS A 266 7.57 30.00 7.86
N LEU A 267 7.59 28.74 8.30
CA LEU A 267 8.81 27.93 8.43
C LEU A 267 9.20 27.22 7.13
N LEU A 268 8.24 26.77 6.33
CA LEU A 268 8.46 26.03 5.08
C LEU A 268 9.19 26.79 3.95
N PRO A 269 8.92 28.08 3.67
CA PRO A 269 9.52 28.78 2.52
C PRO A 269 11.04 28.94 2.63
N GLN A 270 11.57 29.06 3.86
CA GLN A 270 13.02 29.07 4.09
C GLN A 270 13.65 27.70 3.81
N GLN A 271 12.92 26.61 4.08
CA GLN A 271 13.40 25.25 3.82
C GLN A 271 13.29 24.87 2.33
N ASN A 272 12.23 25.28 1.63
CA ASN A 272 12.12 25.08 0.20
C ASN A 272 13.24 25.80 -0.57
N LYS A 273 13.63 27.02 -0.17
CA LYS A 273 14.80 27.73 -0.72
C LYS A 273 16.11 26.98 -0.44
N ASN A 274 16.32 26.50 0.78
CA ASN A 274 17.55 25.78 1.11
C ASN A 274 17.64 24.40 0.44
N ALA A 275 16.50 23.74 0.20
CA ALA A 275 16.42 22.47 -0.52
C ALA A 275 16.66 22.63 -2.02
N THR A 276 16.07 23.66 -2.66
CA THR A 276 16.34 23.98 -4.08
C THR A 276 17.81 24.32 -4.33
N ILE A 277 18.45 25.06 -3.41
CA ILE A 277 19.89 25.34 -3.49
C ILE A 277 20.75 24.06 -3.41
N ALA A 278 20.29 23.05 -2.66
CA ALA A 278 21.02 21.78 -2.50
C ALA A 278 20.74 20.75 -3.62
N LEU A 279 19.60 20.84 -4.30
CA LEU A 279 19.16 19.90 -5.36
C LEU A 279 19.26 20.48 -6.79
N GLY A 280 19.67 21.74 -6.95
CA GLY A 280 19.78 22.44 -8.24
C GLY A 280 18.56 23.32 -8.53
N GLU A 281 18.78 24.45 -9.21
CA GLU A 281 17.77 25.51 -9.48
C GLU A 281 16.51 25.03 -10.22
N ASP A 282 16.57 23.88 -10.92
CA ASP A 282 15.45 23.30 -11.66
C ASP A 282 14.55 22.37 -10.82
N SER A 283 14.86 22.16 -9.53
CA SER A 283 14.04 21.31 -8.66
C SER A 283 12.75 22.02 -8.22
N GLU A 284 11.59 21.41 -8.52
CA GLU A 284 10.31 21.95 -8.07
C GLU A 284 10.26 22.06 -6.52
N PRO A 285 9.56 23.08 -5.97
CA PRO A 285 9.45 23.23 -4.52
C PRO A 285 8.82 22.00 -3.86
N VAL A 286 9.54 21.44 -2.88
CA VAL A 286 9.29 20.12 -2.27
C VAL A 286 7.95 20.03 -1.51
N VAL A 287 7.29 21.16 -1.21
CA VAL A 287 5.93 21.19 -0.65
C VAL A 287 5.12 22.30 -1.33
N ARG A 288 4.25 21.94 -2.29
CA ARG A 288 3.19 22.80 -2.82
C ARG A 288 1.84 22.33 -2.26
N ARG A 289 0.99 23.30 -1.90
CA ARG A 289 -0.46 23.11 -1.79
C ARG A 289 -1.06 23.97 -2.89
N THR A 290 -1.54 23.36 -3.98
CA THR A 290 -2.25 24.13 -5.00
C THR A 290 -3.70 24.37 -4.55
N ARG A 291 -4.38 25.35 -5.15
CA ARG A 291 -5.80 25.62 -4.86
C ARG A 291 -6.66 24.39 -5.16
N GLU A 292 -6.24 23.54 -6.11
CA GLU A 292 -6.91 22.28 -6.41
C GLU A 292 -6.77 21.24 -5.29
N ASP A 293 -5.64 21.20 -4.58
CA ASP A 293 -5.43 20.30 -3.43
C ASP A 293 -6.37 20.63 -2.26
N ILE A 294 -6.71 21.91 -2.06
CA ILE A 294 -7.64 22.35 -1.00
C ILE A 294 -9.09 22.00 -1.33
N LEU A 295 -9.44 21.99 -2.62
CA LEU A 295 -10.81 21.74 -3.10
C LEU A 295 -11.09 20.25 -3.35
N GLY A 296 -10.10 19.37 -3.19
CA GLY A 296 -10.27 17.91 -3.38
C GLY A 296 -10.49 17.48 -4.84
N VAL A 297 -10.41 18.39 -5.81
CA VAL A 297 -10.62 18.11 -7.22
C VAL A 297 -9.28 17.75 -7.86
N ARG A 298 -8.80 16.53 -7.63
CA ARG A 298 -7.58 16.03 -8.27
C ARG A 298 -7.85 15.63 -9.72
N LYS A 299 -7.10 16.21 -10.65
CA LYS A 299 -7.00 15.66 -12.00
C LYS A 299 -6.24 14.32 -11.94
N PRO A 300 -6.69 13.27 -12.66
CA PRO A 300 -5.95 12.02 -12.73
C PRO A 300 -4.57 12.28 -13.33
N GLN A 301 -3.52 11.80 -12.66
CA GLN A 301 -2.16 11.87 -13.17
C GLN A 301 -1.90 10.70 -14.11
N LYS A 302 -1.20 10.97 -15.23
CA LYS A 302 -0.64 9.90 -16.06
C LYS A 302 0.44 9.21 -15.24
N MET A 303 0.28 7.91 -14.99
CA MET A 303 1.29 7.10 -14.32
C MET A 303 1.95 6.17 -15.34
N PRO A 304 3.29 6.15 -15.43
CA PRO A 304 3.99 5.17 -16.25
C PRO A 304 3.84 3.78 -15.60
N LEU A 305 3.49 2.77 -16.41
CA LEU A 305 3.55 1.38 -15.99
C LEU A 305 5.02 0.96 -15.86
N PHE A 306 5.42 0.47 -14.68
CA PHE A 306 6.76 -0.05 -14.47
C PHE A 306 6.93 -1.44 -15.06
N GLU A 307 8.10 -1.70 -15.64
CA GLU A 307 8.50 -3.01 -16.20
C GLU A 307 8.36 -4.14 -15.19
N SER A 308 8.63 -3.86 -13.91
CA SER A 308 8.49 -4.81 -12.80
C SER A 308 7.07 -5.42 -12.72
N ASN A 309 6.03 -4.66 -13.07
CA ASN A 309 4.65 -5.14 -13.00
C ASN A 309 4.34 -6.18 -14.10
N LEU A 310 5.07 -6.15 -15.21
CA LEU A 310 4.92 -7.07 -16.33
C LEU A 310 5.84 -8.30 -16.23
N GLN A 311 6.83 -8.28 -15.33
CA GLN A 311 7.82 -9.34 -15.18
C GLN A 311 7.17 -10.72 -14.95
N ASN A 312 6.16 -10.81 -14.08
CA ASN A 312 5.47 -12.07 -13.82
C ASN A 312 4.71 -12.59 -15.05
N LEU A 313 4.04 -11.70 -15.80
CA LEU A 313 3.38 -12.08 -17.07
C LEU A 313 4.40 -12.58 -18.10
N PHE A 314 5.57 -11.95 -18.18
CA PHE A 314 6.63 -12.38 -19.07
C PHE A 314 7.20 -13.75 -18.68
N ILE A 315 7.40 -14.00 -17.37
CA ILE A 315 7.80 -15.31 -16.86
C ILE A 315 6.74 -16.37 -17.19
N LEU A 316 5.45 -16.05 -17.05
CA LEU A 316 4.36 -16.97 -17.42
C LEU A 316 4.44 -17.33 -18.90
N TYR A 317 4.59 -16.31 -19.75
CA TYR A 317 4.69 -16.47 -21.19
C TYR A 317 5.86 -17.38 -21.59
N LEU A 318 7.04 -17.14 -21.03
CA LEU A 318 8.21 -18.00 -21.27
C LEU A 318 7.98 -19.43 -20.79
N GLY A 319 7.36 -19.62 -19.63
CA GLY A 319 7.01 -20.94 -19.12
C GLY A 319 6.03 -21.70 -20.02
N MET A 320 5.00 -21.01 -20.54
CA MET A 320 4.06 -21.58 -21.50
C MET A 320 4.74 -21.93 -22.82
N LEU A 321 5.59 -21.06 -23.35
CA LEU A 321 6.33 -21.28 -24.59
C LEU A 321 7.30 -22.47 -24.47
N GLY A 322 8.03 -22.56 -23.35
CA GLY A 322 8.90 -23.71 -23.06
C GLY A 322 8.12 -25.02 -22.96
N SER A 323 6.94 -24.99 -22.32
CA SER A 323 6.06 -26.16 -22.21
C SER A 323 5.57 -26.64 -23.58
N SER A 324 5.16 -25.71 -24.45
CA SER A 324 4.74 -26.02 -25.83
C SER A 324 5.87 -26.68 -26.64
N ILE A 325 7.10 -26.19 -26.51
CA ILE A 325 8.28 -26.80 -27.18
C ILE A 325 8.50 -28.24 -26.67
N ILE A 326 8.41 -28.47 -25.37
CA ILE A 326 8.59 -29.81 -24.79
C ILE A 326 7.53 -30.78 -25.32
N VAL A 327 6.27 -30.36 -25.38
CA VAL A 327 5.17 -31.18 -25.94
C VAL A 327 5.44 -31.49 -27.41
N PHE A 328 5.80 -30.50 -28.22
CA PHE A 328 6.12 -30.67 -29.63
C PHE A 328 7.27 -31.67 -29.86
N VAL A 329 8.35 -31.55 -29.09
CA VAL A 329 9.49 -32.50 -29.16
C VAL A 329 9.06 -33.90 -28.72
N GLY A 330 8.22 -34.00 -27.69
CA GLY A 330 7.68 -35.27 -27.20
C GLY A 330 6.81 -35.99 -28.24
N GLU A 331 5.94 -35.26 -28.94
CA GLU A 331 5.09 -35.80 -30.01
C GLU A 331 5.90 -36.24 -31.23
N ASN A 332 6.89 -35.44 -31.64
CA ASN A 332 7.78 -35.82 -32.75
C ASN A 332 8.57 -37.09 -32.46
N LYS A 333 9.06 -37.28 -31.22
CA LYS A 333 9.72 -38.53 -30.82
C LYS A 333 8.78 -39.75 -30.86
N LYS A 334 7.51 -39.58 -30.49
CA LYS A 334 6.51 -40.66 -30.63
C LYS A 334 6.27 -40.99 -32.10
N SER A 335 6.19 -39.99 -32.96
CA SER A 335 6.04 -40.18 -34.41
C SER A 335 7.21 -40.95 -35.03
N GLU A 336 8.45 -40.64 -34.63
CA GLU A 336 9.63 -41.43 -35.04
C GLU A 336 9.59 -42.88 -34.56
N GLY A 337 9.09 -43.12 -33.33
CA GLY A 337 8.90 -44.47 -32.79
C GLY A 337 7.90 -45.29 -33.61
N VAL A 338 6.75 -44.69 -33.94
CA VAL A 338 5.72 -45.30 -34.80
C VAL A 338 6.26 -45.53 -36.21
N TYR A 339 7.00 -44.57 -36.77
CA TYR A 339 7.63 -44.70 -38.09
C TYR A 339 8.65 -45.85 -38.11
N ARG A 340 9.54 -45.95 -37.12
CA ARG A 340 10.48 -47.08 -37.00
C ARG A 340 9.75 -48.41 -36.84
N GLN A 341 8.66 -48.45 -36.09
CA GLN A 341 7.88 -49.68 -35.90
C GLN A 341 7.19 -50.12 -37.21
N CYS A 342 6.66 -49.18 -38.00
CA CYS A 342 6.12 -49.43 -39.34
C CYS A 342 7.21 -49.90 -40.30
N LYS A 343 8.38 -49.23 -40.32
CA LYS A 343 9.52 -49.63 -41.16
C LYS A 343 10.01 -51.04 -40.84
N ASN A 344 10.18 -51.37 -39.56
CA ASN A 344 10.58 -52.71 -39.12
C ASN A 344 9.54 -53.82 -39.41
N ARG A 345 8.26 -53.46 -39.61
CA ARG A 345 7.24 -54.41 -40.10
C ARG A 345 7.35 -54.60 -41.61
N LEU A 346 7.58 -53.52 -42.36
CA LEU A 346 7.75 -53.56 -43.81
C LEU A 346 9.00 -54.37 -44.21
N ASP A 347 10.12 -54.15 -43.52
CA ASP A 347 11.38 -54.85 -43.78
C ASP A 347 11.26 -56.36 -43.47
N ARG A 348 10.51 -56.74 -42.43
CA ARG A 348 10.19 -58.16 -42.15
C ARG A 348 9.32 -58.78 -43.23
N PHE A 349 8.31 -58.05 -43.70
CA PHE A 349 7.44 -58.54 -44.77
C PHE A 349 8.21 -58.78 -46.07
N HIS A 350 9.14 -57.88 -46.44
CA HIS A 350 10.00 -58.08 -47.61
C HIS A 350 10.94 -59.27 -47.47
N LYS A 351 11.49 -59.50 -46.27
CA LYS A 351 12.35 -60.66 -46.00
C LYS A 351 11.57 -61.98 -46.11
N ASP A 352 10.40 -62.05 -45.50
CA ASP A 352 9.54 -63.24 -45.56
C ASP A 352 9.02 -63.52 -46.98
N ALA A 353 8.85 -62.48 -47.81
CA ALA A 353 8.52 -62.63 -49.23
C ALA A 353 9.71 -63.13 -50.04
N SER A 354 10.93 -62.63 -49.78
CA SER A 354 12.15 -63.07 -50.46
C SER A 354 12.54 -64.51 -50.14
N ASP A 355 12.21 -65.03 -48.96
CA ASP A 355 12.54 -66.41 -48.58
C ASP A 355 11.54 -67.45 -49.17
N ARG A 356 10.43 -67.00 -49.77
CA ARG A 356 9.40 -67.87 -50.38
C ARG A 356 9.50 -68.02 -51.90
N PHE A 357 10.32 -67.22 -52.55
CA PHE A 357 10.61 -67.27 -53.99
C PHE A 357 12.07 -67.64 -54.18
#